data_AF-A0A5J4YTQ4-F1
#
_entry.id   AF-A0A5J4YTQ4-F1
#
_cell.length_a   1.000
_cell.length_b   1.000
_cell.length_c   1.000
_cell.angle_alpha   90.00
_cell.angle_beta   90.00
_cell.angle_gamma   90.00
#
_symmetry.space_group_name_H-M   'P 1'
#
loop_
_entity.id
_entity.type
_entity.pdbx_description
1 polymer ?
#
loop_
_entity_poly.entity_id
_entity_poly.type
_entity_poly.pdbx_seq_one_letter_code
_entity_poly.pdbx_strand_id
1 'polypeptide(L)'
;MRAWCLLFAPTGGTRASVPRGMVRERAVSRLWGHRSQQARRIDRIGYARQGASRGIYAAARGSPPPKVFRLAPSDFAFLYDTCPRCFYLKSHKMLMRPKTFFPSVFNDIDNQMKEFFAGVRTQDVVPEMRPGVFLCDKSDPWLQSAPIDVPGHSSKVVISGKVDCLVQFDDDKTFGIVDFKTSNQDTSNSKTSYERQLHAYALCLQNLSGGKEKSLKISDLALIVYQPQLFVGVRRKAASPSDPQRREIGGRLDGNLKYVPLERDDTKFMRFLSEVLDILELPAPPPPPPQSANYNSGCPFCSYLVEGQASGHIPLGHS
;
A
#
# COMPACT_ATOMS: atom_id res chain seq x y z
N MET A 1 25.82 -68.79 -24.21
CA MET A 1 26.05 -68.71 -22.75
C MET A 1 24.99 -67.80 -22.14
N ARG A 2 24.19 -68.37 -21.22
CA ARG A 2 23.25 -67.84 -20.18
C ARG A 2 22.90 -66.33 -20.24
N ALA A 3 21.64 -65.89 -20.46
CA ALA A 3 20.39 -66.02 -19.71
C ALA A 3 20.27 -65.09 -18.47
N TRP A 4 19.31 -64.15 -18.46
CA TRP A 4 18.13 -64.05 -17.57
C TRP A 4 17.51 -62.64 -17.58
N CYS A 5 16.18 -62.62 -17.65
CA CYS A 5 15.26 -61.50 -17.47
C CYS A 5 14.97 -61.32 -15.96
N LEU A 6 14.64 -60.11 -15.47
CA LEU A 6 13.63 -59.86 -14.43
C LEU A 6 13.45 -58.36 -14.09
N LEU A 7 12.19 -58.03 -13.84
CA LEU A 7 11.58 -56.76 -13.43
C LEU A 7 11.99 -56.29 -12.04
N PHE A 8 11.92 -54.98 -11.73
CA PHE A 8 11.27 -54.42 -10.53
C PHE A 8 11.06 -52.89 -10.63
N ALA A 9 10.05 -52.44 -9.87
CA ALA A 9 9.21 -51.24 -9.93
C ALA A 9 9.88 -49.87 -9.58
N PRO A 10 9.19 -48.74 -9.90
CA PRO A 10 9.62 -47.40 -9.47
C PRO A 10 9.28 -47.15 -8.00
N THR A 11 10.28 -46.75 -7.21
CA THR A 11 10.10 -46.27 -5.84
C THR A 11 9.40 -44.91 -5.85
N GLY A 12 8.22 -44.86 -5.25
CA GLY A 12 7.42 -43.65 -5.08
C GLY A 12 8.12 -42.60 -4.21
N GLY A 13 8.34 -41.42 -4.81
CA GLY A 13 8.55 -40.19 -4.06
C GLY A 13 7.19 -39.62 -3.66
N THR A 14 6.86 -39.74 -2.39
CA THR A 14 5.68 -39.12 -1.78
C THR A 14 5.74 -37.60 -1.96
N ARG A 15 4.84 -37.06 -2.79
CA ARG A 15 4.44 -35.65 -2.74
C ARG A 15 3.87 -35.37 -1.35
N ALA A 16 4.57 -34.56 -0.56
CA ALA A 16 3.96 -33.90 0.59
C ALA A 16 2.88 -32.92 0.06
N SER A 17 1.64 -33.40 0.01
CA SER A 17 0.46 -32.57 -0.14
C SER A 17 0.30 -31.75 1.14
N VAL A 18 0.63 -30.46 1.10
CA VAL A 18 0.23 -29.50 2.14
C VAL A 18 -1.30 -29.51 2.19
N PRO A 19 -1.95 -29.79 3.34
CA PRO A 19 -3.40 -29.79 3.42
C PRO A 19 -3.92 -28.38 3.15
N ARG A 20 -4.53 -28.18 1.98
CA ARG A 20 -5.35 -27.00 1.69
C ARG A 20 -6.69 -27.17 2.41
N GLY A 21 -7.03 -26.20 3.24
CA GLY A 21 -8.42 -25.95 3.63
C GLY A 21 -8.85 -26.54 4.96
N MET A 22 -8.40 -25.96 6.07
CA MET A 22 -9.23 -25.88 7.30
C MET A 22 -8.71 -24.84 8.30
N VAL A 23 -7.42 -24.50 8.24
CA VAL A 23 -6.81 -23.44 9.08
C VAL A 23 -7.14 -22.02 8.56
N ARG A 24 -7.46 -21.90 7.26
CA ARG A 24 -7.73 -20.62 6.54
C ARG A 24 -8.84 -19.75 7.16
N GLU A 25 -9.87 -20.34 7.76
CA GLU A 25 -11.02 -19.56 8.26
C GLU A 25 -10.91 -19.11 9.71
N ARG A 26 -10.09 -19.75 10.56
CA ARG A 26 -10.18 -19.50 12.02
C ARG A 26 -9.31 -18.35 12.54
N ALA A 27 -8.20 -18.00 11.88
CA ALA A 27 -7.30 -16.94 12.36
C ALA A 27 -7.74 -15.53 11.90
N VAL A 28 -7.99 -15.35 10.59
CA VAL A 28 -8.43 -14.07 10.01
C VAL A 28 -9.84 -13.69 10.47
N SER A 29 -10.74 -14.68 10.59
CA SER A 29 -12.09 -14.48 11.12
C SER A 29 -12.12 -14.21 12.64
N ARG A 30 -11.03 -14.42 13.39
CA ARG A 30 -11.01 -14.00 14.82
C ARG A 30 -10.61 -12.54 15.00
N LEU A 31 -9.73 -12.00 14.16
CA LEU A 31 -9.42 -10.57 14.13
C LEU A 31 -10.57 -9.74 13.54
N TRP A 32 -11.26 -10.28 12.52
CA TRP A 32 -12.25 -9.53 11.74
C TRP A 32 -13.68 -10.12 11.72
N GLY A 33 -13.89 -11.36 12.14
CA GLY A 33 -15.17 -12.09 11.97
C GLY A 33 -16.23 -11.85 13.04
N HIS A 34 -15.89 -11.26 14.19
CA HIS A 34 -16.88 -10.55 15.01
C HIS A 34 -17.14 -9.10 14.54
N ARG A 35 -16.37 -8.60 13.56
CA ARG A 35 -16.39 -7.20 13.09
C ARG A 35 -17.08 -7.00 11.73
N SER A 36 -17.65 -8.04 11.12
CA SER A 36 -18.24 -8.00 9.76
C SER A 36 -19.77 -7.83 9.67
N GLN A 37 -20.49 -7.80 10.80
CA GLN A 37 -21.95 -7.60 10.78
C GLN A 37 -22.36 -6.12 10.90
N GLN A 38 -21.49 -5.23 11.37
CA GLN A 38 -21.81 -3.81 11.53
C GLN A 38 -21.32 -2.92 10.37
N ALA A 39 -20.42 -3.42 9.52
CA ALA A 39 -19.93 -2.71 8.34
C ALA A 39 -20.88 -2.82 7.12
N ARG A 40 -21.85 -3.74 7.13
CA ARG A 40 -22.82 -3.93 6.03
C ARG A 40 -23.98 -2.94 6.01
N ARG A 41 -23.95 -1.88 6.82
CA ARG A 41 -25.05 -0.89 6.92
C ARG A 41 -24.64 0.56 6.63
N ILE A 42 -23.50 0.78 5.98
CA ILE A 42 -23.06 2.13 5.51
C ILE A 42 -22.95 2.20 3.97
N ASP A 43 -23.38 1.18 3.24
CA ASP A 43 -23.52 1.25 1.77
C ASP A 43 -24.95 1.65 1.38
N ARG A 44 -25.28 2.93 1.55
CA ARG A 44 -26.30 3.69 0.80
C ARG A 44 -26.45 5.11 1.38
N ILE A 45 -25.43 5.95 1.19
CA ILE A 45 -25.66 7.40 1.13
C ILE A 45 -25.10 7.86 -0.20
N GLY A 46 -26.01 8.36 -1.04
CA GLY A 46 -25.81 8.56 -2.45
C GLY A 46 -24.65 9.49 -2.79
N TYR A 47 -23.93 9.12 -3.84
CA TYR A 47 -23.31 10.04 -4.78
C TYR A 47 -24.42 10.93 -5.39
N ALA A 48 -24.89 11.91 -4.64
CA ALA A 48 -25.69 13.00 -5.18
C ALA A 48 -24.73 14.10 -5.63
N ARG A 49 -24.77 14.40 -6.94
CA ARG A 49 -24.11 15.55 -7.58
C ARG A 49 -24.40 16.81 -6.76
N GLN A 50 -23.41 17.33 -6.04
CA GLN A 50 -23.43 18.72 -5.61
C GLN A 50 -22.66 19.53 -6.65
N GLY A 51 -23.39 20.43 -7.32
CA GLY A 51 -22.85 21.35 -8.30
C GLY A 51 -21.70 22.16 -7.70
N ALA A 52 -20.61 22.23 -8.44
CA ALA A 52 -19.48 23.07 -8.12
C ALA A 52 -19.89 24.54 -8.25
N SER A 53 -20.24 25.18 -7.15
CA SER A 53 -20.12 26.63 -7.02
C SER A 53 -18.63 26.96 -6.89
N ARG A 54 -18.08 27.55 -7.95
CA ARG A 54 -16.72 28.10 -7.99
C ARG A 54 -16.61 29.25 -6.99
N GLY A 55 -16.01 28.98 -5.82
CA GLY A 55 -15.58 30.01 -4.88
C GLY A 55 -14.25 30.61 -5.33
N ILE A 56 -14.28 31.92 -5.60
CA ILE A 56 -13.12 32.77 -5.83
C ILE A 56 -12.49 33.02 -4.45
N TYR A 57 -11.24 32.60 -4.24
CA TYR A 57 -10.54 32.86 -2.98
C TYR A 57 -9.71 34.13 -3.12
N ALA A 58 -10.22 35.24 -2.60
CA ALA A 58 -9.37 36.38 -2.29
C ALA A 58 -8.46 36.00 -1.12
N ALA A 59 -7.16 36.33 -1.20
CA ALA A 59 -6.19 36.15 -0.13
C ALA A 59 -6.59 36.96 1.12
N ALA A 60 -7.42 36.36 1.98
CA ALA A 60 -7.73 36.90 3.29
C ALA A 60 -6.49 36.79 4.17
N ARG A 61 -6.04 37.92 4.74
CA ARG A 61 -4.92 37.98 5.68
C ARG A 61 -5.33 37.33 6.99
N GLY A 62 -5.10 36.03 7.11
CA GLY A 62 -5.33 35.23 8.31
C GLY A 62 -5.11 33.75 7.99
N SER A 63 -4.59 32.99 8.95
CA SER A 63 -4.47 31.54 8.79
C SER A 63 -5.86 30.94 8.53
N PRO A 64 -5.99 29.98 7.59
CA PRO A 64 -7.27 29.34 7.28
C PRO A 64 -7.88 28.69 8.55
N PRO A 65 -9.21 28.59 8.64
CA PRO A 65 -9.86 28.02 9.82
C PRO A 65 -9.47 26.54 10.01
N PRO A 66 -9.46 26.03 11.26
CA PRO A 66 -9.06 24.66 11.57
C PRO A 66 -9.83 23.65 10.71
N LYS A 67 -9.10 22.72 10.08
CA LYS A 67 -9.68 21.72 9.17
C LYS A 67 -9.27 20.30 9.56
N VAL A 68 -10.08 19.32 9.18
CA VAL A 68 -9.70 17.90 9.24
C VAL A 68 -9.23 17.46 7.86
N PHE A 69 -7.93 17.20 7.72
CA PHE A 69 -7.32 16.71 6.49
C PHE A 69 -7.33 15.19 6.45
N ARG A 70 -7.92 14.63 5.38
CA ARG A 70 -7.92 13.18 5.13
C ARG A 70 -6.78 12.83 4.19
N LEU A 71 -5.79 12.11 4.69
CA LEU A 71 -4.52 11.85 4.00
C LEU A 71 -4.33 10.34 3.80
N ALA A 72 -3.88 9.94 2.62
CA ALA A 72 -3.55 8.56 2.32
C ALA A 72 -2.06 8.29 2.61
N PRO A 73 -1.68 7.16 3.24
CA PRO A 73 -0.28 6.83 3.48
C PRO A 73 0.63 6.88 2.24
N SER A 74 0.10 6.51 1.06
CA SER A 74 0.84 6.59 -0.20
C SER A 74 1.10 8.03 -0.67
N ASP A 75 0.31 9.01 -0.22
CA ASP A 75 0.58 10.42 -0.54
C ASP A 75 1.84 10.93 0.16
N PHE A 76 2.14 10.44 1.36
CA PHE A 76 3.38 10.77 2.07
C PHE A 76 4.61 10.21 1.35
N ALA A 77 4.48 9.00 0.79
CA ALA A 77 5.57 8.35 0.07
C ALA A 77 5.86 8.98 -1.29
N PHE A 78 4.82 9.35 -2.05
CA PHE A 78 4.98 9.64 -3.48
C PHE A 78 4.54 11.03 -3.90
N LEU A 79 3.56 11.64 -3.23
CA LEU A 79 2.99 12.91 -3.68
C LEU A 79 3.63 14.10 -2.97
N TYR A 80 3.75 14.03 -1.64
CA TYR A 80 4.33 15.09 -0.82
C TYR A 80 5.77 15.39 -1.23
N ASP A 81 6.64 14.37 -1.22
CA ASP A 81 8.06 14.50 -1.58
C ASP A 81 8.29 15.00 -3.01
N THR A 82 7.37 14.63 -3.90
CA THR A 82 7.49 14.96 -5.31
C THR A 82 7.00 16.37 -5.62
N CYS A 83 5.93 16.84 -4.96
CA CYS A 83 5.42 18.18 -5.14
C CYS A 83 4.45 18.58 -4.01
N PRO A 84 4.92 19.38 -3.04
CA PRO A 84 4.10 19.92 -1.96
C PRO A 84 2.87 20.70 -2.47
N ARG A 85 3.00 21.42 -3.60
CA ARG A 85 1.87 22.10 -4.24
C ARG A 85 0.78 21.14 -4.69
N CYS A 86 1.14 20.04 -5.37
CA CYS A 86 0.14 19.04 -5.78
C CYS A 86 -0.49 18.34 -4.59
N PHE A 87 0.31 18.07 -3.55
CA PHE A 87 -0.18 17.52 -2.30
C PHE A 87 -1.19 18.46 -1.62
N TYR A 88 -0.89 19.76 -1.54
CA TYR A 88 -1.81 20.79 -1.04
C TYR A 88 -3.13 20.78 -1.81
N LEU A 89 -3.06 20.85 -3.15
CA LEU A 89 -4.24 20.93 -4.02
C LEU A 89 -5.14 19.70 -3.88
N LYS A 90 -4.53 18.50 -3.80
CA LYS A 90 -5.25 17.24 -3.55
C LYS A 90 -5.92 17.24 -2.17
N SER A 91 -5.18 17.59 -1.13
CA SER A 91 -5.65 17.55 0.27
C SER A 91 -6.77 18.56 0.53
N HIS A 92 -6.75 19.68 -0.17
CA HIS A 92 -7.83 20.68 -0.17
C HIS A 92 -9.02 20.31 -1.06
N LYS A 93 -8.93 19.22 -1.83
CA LYS A 93 -9.92 18.79 -2.84
C LYS A 93 -10.17 19.85 -3.92
N MET A 94 -9.16 20.68 -4.19
CA MET A 94 -9.24 21.71 -5.23
C MET A 94 -8.92 21.14 -6.59
N LEU A 95 -7.85 20.34 -6.66
CA LEU A 95 -7.39 19.75 -7.92
C LEU A 95 -6.59 18.47 -7.67
N MET A 96 -6.87 17.47 -8.48
CA MET A 96 -6.21 16.17 -8.44
C MET A 96 -5.30 16.03 -9.66
N ARG A 97 -4.15 15.38 -9.49
CA ARG A 97 -3.37 14.92 -10.64
C ARG A 97 -4.21 13.95 -11.47
N PRO A 98 -4.12 13.99 -12.81
CA PRO A 98 -4.66 12.94 -13.65
C PRO A 98 -4.19 11.57 -13.18
N LYS A 99 -5.08 10.59 -13.18
CA LYS A 99 -4.71 9.21 -12.86
C LYS A 99 -3.75 8.73 -13.95
N THR A 100 -2.52 8.42 -13.57
CA THR A 100 -1.57 7.75 -14.46
C THR A 100 -1.99 6.29 -14.65
N PHE A 101 -1.67 5.71 -15.81
CA PHE A 101 -1.90 4.29 -16.05
C PHE A 101 -0.97 3.48 -15.13
N PHE A 102 -1.54 2.84 -14.12
CA PHE A 102 -0.81 1.89 -13.29
C PHE A 102 -1.00 0.49 -13.87
N PRO A 103 0.06 -0.22 -14.30
CA PRO A 103 -0.08 -1.54 -14.89
C PRO A 103 -0.73 -2.53 -13.92
N SER A 104 -1.82 -3.18 -14.35
CA SER A 104 -2.59 -4.11 -13.51
C SER A 104 -1.76 -5.29 -13.01
N VAL A 105 -0.72 -5.68 -13.75
CA VAL A 105 0.20 -6.76 -13.38
C VAL A 105 0.81 -6.59 -11.98
N PHE A 106 1.06 -5.35 -11.53
CA PHE A 106 1.57 -5.12 -10.19
C PHE A 106 0.54 -5.47 -9.10
N ASN A 107 -0.75 -5.19 -9.35
CA ASN A 107 -1.83 -5.61 -8.46
C ASN A 107 -1.99 -7.13 -8.47
N ASP A 108 -1.81 -7.77 -9.63
CA ASP A 108 -1.89 -9.24 -9.74
C ASP A 108 -0.77 -9.93 -8.96
N ILE A 109 0.46 -9.38 -9.01
CA ILE A 109 1.60 -9.88 -8.22
C ILE A 109 1.36 -9.63 -6.73
N ASP A 110 0.92 -8.44 -6.33
CA ASP A 110 0.57 -8.12 -4.93
C ASP A 110 -0.48 -9.08 -4.36
N ASN A 111 -1.56 -9.32 -5.09
CA ASN A 111 -2.60 -10.26 -4.69
C ASN A 111 -2.06 -11.70 -4.54
N GLN A 112 -1.13 -12.12 -5.41
CA GLN A 112 -0.51 -13.44 -5.32
C GLN A 112 0.45 -13.54 -4.11
N MET A 113 1.20 -12.49 -3.81
CA MET A 113 2.03 -12.43 -2.59
C MET A 113 1.16 -12.54 -1.34
N LYS A 114 0.08 -11.76 -1.25
CA LYS A 114 -0.89 -11.85 -0.14
C LYS A 114 -1.44 -13.25 0.04
N GLU A 115 -1.80 -13.92 -1.06
CA GLU A 115 -2.30 -15.29 -1.00
C GLU A 115 -1.24 -16.30 -0.57
N PHE A 116 0.02 -16.12 -1.00
CA PHE A 116 1.13 -16.96 -0.60
C PHE A 116 1.44 -16.83 0.89
N PHE A 117 1.49 -15.61 1.42
CA PHE A 117 1.84 -15.35 2.82
C PHE A 117 0.68 -15.59 3.80
N ALA A 118 -0.58 -15.51 3.38
CA ALA A 118 -1.74 -15.60 4.27
C ALA A 118 -1.73 -16.86 5.16
N GLY A 119 -1.65 -16.66 6.48
CA GLY A 119 -1.65 -17.73 7.49
C GLY A 119 -0.33 -18.51 7.60
N VAL A 120 0.71 -18.10 6.86
CA VAL A 120 2.04 -18.72 6.92
C VAL A 120 2.81 -18.21 8.15
N ARG A 121 3.67 -19.05 8.71
CA ARG A 121 4.57 -18.70 9.80
C ARG A 121 5.75 -17.89 9.29
N THR A 122 6.10 -16.81 9.97
CA THR A 122 7.22 -15.95 9.55
C THR A 122 8.51 -16.73 9.36
N GLN A 123 8.84 -17.62 10.29
CA GLN A 123 10.06 -18.45 10.26
C GLN A 123 10.18 -19.37 9.04
N ASP A 124 9.07 -19.75 8.41
CA ASP A 124 9.07 -20.69 7.28
C ASP A 124 9.45 -20.01 5.96
N VAL A 125 9.26 -18.69 5.87
CA VAL A 125 9.38 -17.93 4.61
C VAL A 125 10.26 -16.69 4.72
N VAL A 126 10.44 -16.15 5.93
CA VAL A 126 11.28 -15.00 6.26
C VAL A 126 11.92 -15.23 7.63
N PRO A 127 12.97 -16.07 7.72
CA PRO A 127 13.56 -16.47 9.00
C PRO A 127 14.21 -15.30 9.76
N GLU A 128 14.51 -14.18 9.11
CA GLU A 128 15.01 -12.96 9.78
C GLU A 128 13.93 -12.23 10.60
N MET A 129 12.65 -12.49 10.34
CA MET A 129 11.55 -11.88 11.09
C MET A 129 11.33 -12.58 12.44
N ARG A 130 10.85 -11.80 13.42
CA ARG A 130 10.35 -12.36 14.69
C ARG A 130 9.31 -13.46 14.44
N PRO A 131 9.24 -14.49 15.30
CA PRO A 131 8.26 -15.56 15.19
C PRO A 131 6.83 -15.02 15.27
N GLY A 132 6.01 -15.36 14.29
CA GLY A 132 4.64 -14.89 14.18
C GLY A 132 3.91 -15.50 13.00
N VAL A 133 2.71 -14.98 12.73
CA VAL A 133 1.86 -15.41 11.62
C VAL A 133 1.44 -14.22 10.76
N PHE A 134 1.54 -14.38 9.44
CA PHE A 134 1.04 -13.40 8.49
C PHE A 134 -0.49 -13.41 8.44
N LEU A 135 -1.08 -12.22 8.50
CA LEU A 135 -2.50 -11.93 8.56
C LEU A 135 -2.84 -10.96 7.44
N CYS A 136 -2.73 -11.44 6.20
CA CYS A 136 -3.14 -10.71 5.00
C CYS A 136 -4.28 -11.44 4.30
N ASP A 137 -5.16 -10.66 3.68
CA ASP A 137 -6.22 -11.15 2.82
C ASP A 137 -6.45 -10.17 1.64
N LYS A 138 -6.83 -10.69 0.47
CA LYS A 138 -7.18 -9.84 -0.68
C LYS A 138 -8.33 -8.89 -0.35
N SER A 139 -9.19 -9.27 0.57
CA SER A 139 -10.33 -8.53 1.09
C SER A 139 -10.05 -7.73 2.36
N ASP A 140 -8.77 -7.48 2.71
CA ASP A 140 -8.43 -6.69 3.89
C ASP A 140 -9.17 -5.34 3.90
N PRO A 141 -9.74 -4.96 5.06
CA PRO A 141 -10.64 -3.83 5.15
C PRO A 141 -9.90 -2.50 4.94
N TRP A 142 -10.65 -1.51 4.48
CA TRP A 142 -10.16 -0.14 4.45
C TRP A 142 -10.05 0.41 5.88
N LEU A 143 -8.87 0.90 6.25
CA LEU A 143 -8.58 1.45 7.56
C LEU A 143 -8.82 2.96 7.58
N GLN A 144 -9.21 3.46 8.75
CA GLN A 144 -9.36 4.89 9.00
C GLN A 144 -9.11 5.20 10.48
N SER A 145 -8.28 6.20 10.74
CA SER A 145 -8.06 6.72 12.09
C SER A 145 -9.21 7.62 12.56
N ALA A 146 -9.33 7.84 13.86
CA ALA A 146 -9.96 9.04 14.40
C ALA A 146 -9.15 10.29 13.99
N PRO A 147 -9.71 11.50 14.08
CA PRO A 147 -8.93 12.73 13.93
C PRO A 147 -7.79 12.77 14.94
N ILE A 148 -6.56 12.87 14.44
CA ILE A 148 -5.32 12.94 15.21
C ILE A 148 -4.92 14.40 15.36
N ASP A 149 -4.66 14.80 16.60
CA ASP A 149 -4.07 16.09 16.93
C ASP A 149 -2.55 16.07 16.67
N VAL A 150 -2.04 17.11 16.02
CA VAL A 150 -0.61 17.30 15.79
C VAL A 150 -0.15 18.52 16.59
N PRO A 151 0.85 18.38 17.47
CA PRO A 151 1.32 19.50 18.31
C PRO A 151 1.67 20.73 17.48
N GLY A 152 1.22 21.91 17.92
CA GLY A 152 1.48 23.18 17.24
C GLY A 152 0.50 23.54 16.13
N HIS A 153 -0.42 22.65 15.77
CA HIS A 153 -1.40 22.88 14.70
C HIS A 153 -2.84 22.91 15.22
N SER A 154 -3.66 23.72 14.56
CA SER A 154 -5.10 23.78 14.85
C SER A 154 -5.88 22.74 14.04
N SER A 155 -5.36 22.37 12.87
CA SER A 155 -5.92 21.34 12.01
C SER A 155 -5.61 19.93 12.51
N LYS A 156 -6.48 18.99 12.16
CA LYS A 156 -6.33 17.57 12.52
C LYS A 156 -6.08 16.72 11.28
N VAL A 157 -5.46 15.56 11.48
CA VAL A 157 -5.21 14.59 10.41
C VAL A 157 -6.05 13.33 10.61
N VAL A 158 -6.67 12.85 9.54
CA VAL A 158 -7.27 11.51 9.45
C VAL A 158 -6.47 10.71 8.44
N ILE A 159 -5.85 9.62 8.89
CA ILE A 159 -5.13 8.69 8.02
C ILE A 159 -6.10 7.62 7.55
N SER A 160 -6.12 7.35 6.25
CA SER A 160 -7.01 6.33 5.69
C SER A 160 -6.40 5.64 4.47
N GLY A 161 -6.48 4.31 4.45
CA GLY A 161 -5.87 3.49 3.40
C GLY A 161 -6.05 2.01 3.66
N LYS A 162 -5.51 1.18 2.77
CA LYS A 162 -5.49 -0.28 2.93
C LYS A 162 -4.07 -0.73 3.23
N VAL A 163 -3.89 -1.49 4.32
CA VAL A 163 -2.62 -2.15 4.65
C VAL A 163 -2.51 -3.44 3.84
N ASP A 164 -1.30 -3.83 3.45
CA ASP A 164 -1.10 -5.06 2.68
C ASP A 164 -1.08 -6.31 3.55
N CYS A 165 -0.39 -6.25 4.68
CA CYS A 165 -0.29 -7.36 5.60
C CYS A 165 0.01 -6.90 7.02
N LEU A 166 -0.64 -7.55 7.98
CA LEU A 166 -0.22 -7.52 9.38
C LEU A 166 0.47 -8.84 9.74
N VAL A 167 1.38 -8.80 10.70
CA VAL A 167 1.97 -10.00 11.30
C VAL A 167 1.66 -9.97 12.78
N GLN A 168 1.06 -11.02 13.33
CA GLN A 168 0.92 -11.12 14.79
C GLN A 168 2.09 -11.91 15.35
N PHE A 169 2.87 -11.29 16.24
CA PHE A 169 4.01 -11.94 16.89
C PHE A 169 3.57 -12.81 18.06
N ASP A 170 4.32 -13.88 18.32
CA ASP A 170 3.91 -14.89 19.30
C ASP A 170 4.16 -14.48 20.75
N ASP A 171 5.25 -13.75 20.98
CA ASP A 171 5.85 -13.41 22.26
C ASP A 171 5.01 -12.39 23.05
N ASP A 172 4.76 -11.21 22.49
CA ASP A 172 4.07 -10.11 23.16
C ASP A 172 2.71 -9.76 22.53
N LYS A 173 2.30 -10.54 21.52
CA LYS A 173 1.06 -10.37 20.75
C LYS A 173 0.92 -8.99 20.09
N THR A 174 2.02 -8.25 19.92
CA THR A 174 2.03 -7.05 19.08
C THR A 174 1.96 -7.42 17.61
N PHE A 175 1.76 -6.38 16.79
CA PHE A 175 1.65 -6.53 15.37
C PHE A 175 2.82 -5.88 14.64
N GLY A 176 3.33 -6.55 13.62
CA GLY A 176 4.16 -5.96 12.57
C GLY A 176 3.29 -5.50 11.41
N ILE A 177 3.73 -4.47 10.69
CA ILE A 177 3.15 -4.07 9.41
C ILE A 177 4.14 -4.46 8.31
N VAL A 178 3.64 -5.22 7.33
CA VAL A 178 4.41 -5.60 6.15
C VAL A 178 3.71 -5.07 4.91
N ASP A 179 4.46 -4.36 4.07
CA ASP A 179 4.02 -3.93 2.75
C ASP A 179 4.79 -4.70 1.67
N PHE A 180 4.05 -5.24 0.69
CA PHE A 180 4.62 -6.08 -0.34
C PHE A 180 4.97 -5.23 -1.56
N LYS A 181 6.23 -5.31 -2.00
CA LYS A 181 6.72 -4.54 -3.16
C LYS A 181 7.23 -5.45 -4.25
N THR A 182 7.04 -5.00 -5.49
CA THR A 182 7.69 -5.60 -6.67
C THR A 182 8.64 -4.57 -7.25
N SER A 183 9.95 -4.85 -7.25
CA SER A 183 10.97 -3.91 -7.70
C SER A 183 12.21 -4.63 -8.23
N ASN A 184 12.83 -4.09 -9.27
CA ASN A 184 14.14 -4.55 -9.77
C ASN A 184 15.32 -3.76 -9.18
N GLN A 185 15.04 -2.69 -8.44
CA GLN A 185 16.05 -1.80 -7.87
C GLN A 185 16.21 -2.05 -6.37
N ASP A 186 17.40 -1.74 -5.85
CA ASP A 186 17.62 -1.69 -4.40
C ASP A 186 16.73 -0.60 -3.80
N THR A 187 15.93 -0.98 -2.81
CA THR A 187 14.95 -0.09 -2.16
C THR A 187 15.59 0.90 -1.20
N SER A 188 16.92 0.97 -1.13
CA SER A 188 17.68 1.89 -0.28
C SER A 188 17.33 3.36 -0.57
N ASN A 189 17.23 3.74 -1.86
CA ASN A 189 16.90 5.12 -2.27
C ASN A 189 15.45 5.53 -1.98
N SER A 190 14.54 4.57 -1.82
CA SER A 190 13.11 4.81 -1.55
C SER A 190 12.71 4.47 -0.11
N LYS A 191 13.68 4.08 0.72
CA LYS A 191 13.45 3.62 2.10
C LYS A 191 12.69 4.67 2.92
N THR A 192 13.06 5.94 2.84
CA THR A 192 12.40 7.03 3.59
C THR A 192 10.94 7.22 3.21
N SER A 193 10.58 7.08 1.93
CA SER A 193 9.20 7.19 1.46
C SER A 193 8.34 6.06 2.04
N TYR A 194 8.86 4.82 2.03
CA TYR A 194 8.17 3.67 2.60
C TYR A 194 8.12 3.70 4.13
N GLU A 195 9.14 4.24 4.80
CA GLU A 195 9.11 4.49 6.24
C GLU A 195 7.91 5.36 6.60
N ARG A 196 7.73 6.51 5.93
CA ARG A 196 6.58 7.40 6.18
C ARG A 196 5.24 6.72 5.91
N GLN A 197 5.14 5.92 4.85
CA GLN A 197 3.93 5.15 4.54
C GLN A 197 3.59 4.17 5.68
N LEU A 198 4.57 3.39 6.14
CA LEU A 198 4.34 2.38 7.17
C LEU A 198 4.09 2.98 8.56
N HIS A 199 4.75 4.09 8.91
CA HIS A 199 4.44 4.83 10.14
C HIS A 199 3.03 5.40 10.10
N ALA A 200 2.55 5.87 8.94
CA ALA A 200 1.17 6.34 8.81
C ALA A 200 0.16 5.23 9.09
N TYR A 201 0.40 4.01 8.60
CA TYR A 201 -0.43 2.86 8.94
C TYR A 201 -0.33 2.50 10.43
N ALA A 202 0.86 2.56 11.03
CA ALA A 202 1.04 2.31 12.45
C ALA A 202 0.24 3.29 13.31
N LEU A 203 0.32 4.58 12.99
CA LEU A 203 -0.45 5.62 13.66
C LEU A 203 -1.95 5.42 13.46
N CYS A 204 -2.38 5.04 12.25
CA CYS A 204 -3.78 4.74 11.94
C CYS A 204 -4.33 3.56 12.76
N LEU A 205 -3.60 2.44 12.80
CA LEU A 205 -3.99 1.23 13.53
C LEU A 205 -4.00 1.42 15.06
N GLN A 206 -3.14 2.30 15.57
CA GLN A 206 -3.13 2.68 16.99
C GLN A 206 -4.23 3.68 17.36
N ASN A 207 -4.86 4.33 16.37
CA ASN A 207 -5.88 5.35 16.55
C ASN A 207 -7.13 5.07 15.70
N LEU A 208 -7.56 3.81 15.59
CA LEU A 208 -8.67 3.45 14.70
C LEU A 208 -9.98 4.18 15.05
N SER A 209 -10.71 4.56 14.00
CA SER A 209 -12.06 5.11 14.16
C SER A 209 -12.99 4.03 14.75
N GLY A 210 -13.50 4.30 15.95
CA GLY A 210 -14.37 3.38 16.68
C GLY A 210 -13.91 2.97 18.08
N GLY A 211 -12.93 3.66 18.67
CA GLY A 211 -12.56 3.55 20.09
C GLY A 211 -11.22 2.88 20.35
N LYS A 212 -10.67 3.07 21.57
CA LYS A 212 -9.34 2.56 21.97
C LYS A 212 -9.29 1.04 22.00
N GLU A 213 -10.43 0.40 22.26
CA GLU A 213 -10.59 -1.07 22.25
C GLU A 213 -10.35 -1.69 20.86
N LYS A 214 -10.30 -0.88 19.80
CA LYS A 214 -9.99 -1.34 18.45
C LYS A 214 -8.52 -1.16 18.08
N SER A 215 -7.76 -0.39 18.86
CA SER A 215 -6.37 -0.06 18.55
C SER A 215 -5.46 -1.28 18.67
N LEU A 216 -4.55 -1.42 17.71
CA LEU A 216 -3.52 -2.46 17.72
C LEU A 216 -2.18 -1.87 18.15
N LYS A 217 -1.47 -2.55 19.05
CA LYS A 217 -0.08 -2.20 19.37
C LYS A 217 0.81 -2.69 18.23
N ILE A 218 1.32 -1.75 17.45
CA ILE A 218 2.30 -2.05 16.40
C ILE A 218 3.68 -2.10 17.08
N SER A 219 4.62 -2.90 16.58
CA SER A 219 6.01 -2.91 17.07
C SER A 219 7.02 -2.87 15.93
N ASP A 220 6.71 -3.49 14.78
CA ASP A 220 7.67 -3.69 13.69
C ASP A 220 7.10 -3.16 12.38
N LEU A 221 7.97 -2.60 11.55
CA LEU A 221 7.65 -2.13 10.19
C LEU A 221 8.62 -2.80 9.22
N ALA A 222 8.13 -3.33 8.11
CA ALA A 222 9.00 -3.94 7.12
C ALA A 222 8.40 -3.94 5.71
N LEU A 223 9.28 -4.12 4.74
CA LEU A 223 8.92 -4.48 3.37
C LEU A 223 9.30 -5.92 3.10
N ILE A 224 8.49 -6.60 2.29
CA ILE A 224 8.92 -7.81 1.60
C ILE A 224 8.92 -7.48 0.10
N VAL A 225 10.10 -7.49 -0.49
CA VAL A 225 10.32 -7.05 -1.87
C VAL A 225 10.54 -8.26 -2.77
N TYR A 226 9.61 -8.52 -3.67
CA TYR A 226 9.80 -9.45 -4.78
C TYR A 226 10.64 -8.79 -5.87
N GLN A 227 11.75 -9.44 -6.22
CA GLN A 227 12.68 -9.02 -7.26
C GLN A 227 12.66 -10.05 -8.39
N PRO A 228 11.88 -9.82 -9.46
CA PRO A 228 11.90 -10.68 -10.65
C PRO A 228 13.31 -10.73 -11.26
N GLN A 229 13.78 -11.93 -11.56
CA GLN A 229 15.13 -12.16 -12.11
C GLN A 229 15.12 -12.90 -13.45
N LEU A 230 14.26 -13.92 -13.59
CA LEU A 230 14.27 -14.79 -14.76
C LEU A 230 12.86 -15.08 -15.23
N PHE A 231 12.63 -14.94 -16.54
CA PHE A 231 11.44 -15.47 -17.18
C PHE A 231 11.69 -16.90 -17.65
N VAL A 232 10.93 -17.85 -17.12
CA VAL A 232 10.97 -19.26 -17.49
C VAL A 232 9.77 -19.57 -18.38
N GLY A 233 10.05 -19.84 -19.65
CA GLY A 233 9.04 -20.28 -20.61
C GLY A 233 8.61 -21.73 -20.33
N VAL A 234 7.30 -21.97 -20.29
CA VAL A 234 6.72 -23.30 -20.22
C VAL A 234 6.28 -23.69 -21.62
N ARG A 235 6.90 -24.74 -22.17
CA ARG A 235 6.47 -25.38 -23.43
C ARG A 235 6.18 -26.84 -23.13
N ARG A 236 4.90 -27.22 -23.00
CA ARG A 236 4.55 -28.64 -22.98
C ARG A 236 4.39 -29.15 -24.40
N LYS A 237 5.14 -30.20 -24.74
CA LYS A 237 4.93 -30.98 -25.95
C LYS A 237 3.73 -31.89 -25.68
N ALA A 238 2.71 -31.84 -26.53
CA ALA A 238 1.56 -32.72 -26.43
C ALA A 238 2.01 -34.17 -26.30
N ALA A 239 1.53 -34.88 -25.28
CA ALA A 239 1.87 -36.30 -25.12
C ALA A 239 1.23 -37.16 -26.23
N SER A 240 0.17 -36.66 -26.87
CA SER A 240 -0.56 -37.32 -27.95
C SER A 240 -1.21 -36.29 -28.90
N PRO A 241 -1.44 -36.64 -30.18
CA PRO A 241 -2.29 -35.87 -31.09
C PRO A 241 -3.72 -35.58 -30.58
N SER A 242 -4.23 -36.30 -29.58
CA SER A 242 -5.57 -36.08 -29.00
C SER A 242 -5.56 -35.25 -27.71
N ASP A 243 -4.40 -34.80 -27.24
CA ASP A 243 -4.29 -34.02 -26.00
C ASP A 243 -4.91 -32.61 -26.16
N PRO A 244 -5.96 -32.25 -25.38
CA PRO A 244 -6.57 -30.92 -25.43
C PRO A 244 -5.60 -29.80 -25.00
N GLN A 245 -4.50 -30.12 -24.30
CA GLN A 245 -3.42 -29.18 -23.96
C GLN A 245 -2.33 -29.10 -25.04
N ARG A 246 -2.69 -29.39 -26.30
CA ARG A 246 -1.79 -29.63 -27.45
C ARG A 246 -0.65 -28.62 -27.63
N ARG A 247 -0.78 -27.40 -27.11
CA ARG A 247 0.26 -26.35 -27.06
C ARG A 247 0.07 -25.45 -25.83
N GLU A 248 0.27 -25.95 -24.62
CA GLU A 248 0.40 -25.06 -23.46
C GLU A 248 1.73 -24.29 -23.58
N ILE A 249 1.63 -23.05 -24.07
CA ILE A 249 2.70 -22.04 -24.05
C ILE A 249 2.40 -21.12 -22.89
N GLY A 250 3.24 -21.16 -21.87
CA GLY A 250 3.11 -20.35 -20.67
C GLY A 250 4.44 -19.74 -20.25
N GLY A 251 4.42 -19.04 -19.13
CA GLY A 251 5.59 -18.42 -18.56
C GLY A 251 5.47 -18.23 -17.05
N ARG A 252 6.60 -18.29 -16.37
CA ARG A 252 6.76 -17.95 -14.97
C ARG A 252 7.84 -16.88 -14.84
N LEU A 253 7.60 -15.88 -14.00
CA LEU A 253 8.66 -15.02 -13.50
C LEU A 253 9.16 -15.62 -12.19
N ASP A 254 10.43 -16.04 -12.20
CA ASP A 254 11.16 -16.47 -11.01
C ASP A 254 11.99 -15.30 -10.48
N GLY A 255 12.13 -15.23 -9.15
CA GLY A 255 12.80 -14.13 -8.46
C GLY A 255 12.88 -14.36 -6.97
N ASN A 256 13.64 -13.52 -6.28
CA ASN A 256 13.85 -13.63 -4.83
C ASN A 256 12.91 -12.71 -4.06
N LEU A 257 12.64 -13.08 -2.81
CA LEU A 257 11.99 -12.23 -1.83
C LEU A 257 13.06 -11.68 -0.90
N LYS A 258 13.13 -10.36 -0.75
CA LYS A 258 14.05 -9.67 0.16
C LYS A 258 13.25 -9.07 1.31
N TYR A 259 13.56 -9.46 2.53
CA TYR A 259 13.06 -8.80 3.73
C TYR A 259 13.86 -7.52 4.00
N VAL A 260 13.15 -6.42 4.26
CA VAL A 260 13.74 -5.12 4.53
C VAL A 260 13.09 -4.54 5.80
N PRO A 261 13.71 -4.69 6.98
CA PRO A 261 13.21 -4.07 8.19
C PRO A 261 13.36 -2.54 8.10
N LEU A 262 12.33 -1.83 8.56
CA LEU A 262 12.34 -0.38 8.70
C LEU A 262 12.38 -0.03 10.19
N GLU A 263 13.25 0.90 10.54
CA GLU A 263 13.33 1.40 11.91
C GLU A 263 12.08 2.23 12.21
N ARG A 264 11.48 1.98 13.38
CA ARG A 264 10.33 2.72 13.84
C ARG A 264 10.76 3.90 14.71
N ASP A 265 10.40 5.09 14.27
CA ASP A 265 10.58 6.35 14.98
C ASP A 265 9.30 7.20 14.87
N ASP A 266 8.41 7.01 15.84
CA ASP A 266 7.15 7.74 15.93
C ASP A 266 7.37 9.25 16.14
N THR A 267 8.47 9.65 16.78
CA THR A 267 8.79 11.07 17.03
C THR A 267 9.18 11.77 15.74
N LYS A 268 10.04 11.15 14.92
CA LYS A 268 10.38 11.62 13.57
C LYS A 268 9.14 11.67 12.69
N PHE A 269 8.26 10.68 12.77
CA PHE A 269 7.02 10.71 11.99
C PHE A 269 6.05 11.82 12.42
N MET A 270 5.90 12.08 13.72
CA MET A 270 5.07 13.19 14.21
C MET A 270 5.64 14.56 13.81
N ARG A 271 6.97 14.74 13.80
CA ARG A 271 7.60 15.94 13.24
C ARG A 271 7.29 16.11 11.76
N PHE A 272 7.37 15.03 10.99
CA PHE A 272 6.98 15.04 9.58
C PHE A 272 5.50 15.40 9.38
N LEU A 273 4.58 14.93 10.23
CA LEU A 273 3.17 15.35 10.16
C LEU A 273 2.99 16.83 10.48
N SER A 274 3.83 17.41 11.32
CA SER A 274 3.90 18.86 11.55
C SER A 274 4.27 19.59 10.26
N GLU A 275 5.36 19.18 9.59
CA GLU A 275 5.79 19.75 8.29
C GLU A 275 4.72 19.62 7.20
N VAL A 276 3.96 18.52 7.22
CA VAL A 276 2.81 18.32 6.33
C VAL A 276 1.73 19.36 6.61
N LEU A 277 1.39 19.60 7.88
CA LEU A 277 0.38 20.58 8.25
C LEU A 277 0.85 22.03 8.05
N ASP A 278 2.14 22.34 8.23
CA ASP A 278 2.72 23.65 7.89
C ASP A 278 2.38 24.04 6.44
N ILE A 279 2.49 23.07 5.53
CA ILE A 279 2.11 23.27 4.12
C ILE A 279 0.60 23.38 3.95
N LEU A 280 -0.17 22.50 4.60
CA LEU A 280 -1.63 22.46 4.44
C LEU A 280 -2.37 23.63 5.10
N GLU A 281 -1.75 24.30 6.06
CA GLU A 281 -2.29 25.49 6.72
C GLU A 281 -1.84 26.79 6.04
N LEU A 282 -1.07 26.74 4.95
CA LEU A 282 -0.82 27.91 4.11
C LEU A 282 -2.15 28.48 3.57
N PRO A 283 -2.29 29.80 3.44
CA PRO A 283 -3.51 30.41 2.90
C PRO A 283 -3.72 30.11 1.40
N ALA A 284 -2.67 29.72 0.69
CA ALA A 284 -2.68 29.39 -0.73
C ALA A 284 -1.67 28.26 -1.04
N PRO A 285 -1.83 27.53 -2.17
CA PRO A 285 -0.88 26.50 -2.55
C PRO A 285 0.54 27.07 -2.69
N PRO A 286 1.59 26.38 -2.20
CA PRO A 286 2.97 26.84 -2.39
C PRO A 286 3.32 26.88 -3.89
N PRO A 287 4.38 27.61 -4.29
CA PRO A 287 4.82 27.62 -5.68
C PRO A 287 5.24 26.21 -6.15
N PRO A 288 5.22 25.94 -7.47
CA PRO A 288 5.75 24.69 -8.02
C PRO A 288 7.22 24.48 -7.60
N PRO A 289 7.65 23.24 -7.30
CA PRO A 289 9.04 22.98 -6.98
C PRO A 289 9.92 23.22 -8.22
N PRO A 290 11.07 23.92 -8.09
CA PRO A 290 11.96 24.25 -9.21
C PRO A 290 12.63 23.00 -9.80
N GLN A 291 12.98 22.03 -8.94
CA GLN A 291 13.43 20.69 -9.28
C GLN A 291 13.06 19.79 -8.09
N SER A 292 12.71 18.53 -8.35
CA SER A 292 12.51 17.55 -7.27
C SER A 292 13.38 16.34 -7.55
N ALA A 293 13.69 15.53 -6.54
CA ALA A 293 14.42 14.28 -6.74
C ALA A 293 13.80 13.37 -7.82
N ASN A 294 12.49 13.51 -8.05
CA ASN A 294 11.73 12.74 -9.03
C ASN A 294 11.55 13.44 -10.38
N TYR A 295 11.96 14.71 -10.52
CA TYR A 295 11.80 15.49 -11.75
C TYR A 295 13.01 16.39 -12.04
N ASN A 296 13.68 16.14 -13.16
CA ASN A 296 14.85 16.88 -13.61
C ASN A 296 14.56 18.34 -14.03
N SER A 297 13.30 18.71 -14.26
CA SER A 297 12.89 20.02 -14.80
C SER A 297 11.66 20.63 -14.10
N GLY A 298 11.46 20.28 -12.81
CA GLY A 298 10.28 20.70 -12.04
C GLY A 298 9.07 19.77 -12.26
N CYS A 299 7.98 19.99 -11.52
CA CYS A 299 6.83 19.08 -11.54
C CYS A 299 6.04 19.16 -12.88
N PRO A 300 5.98 18.10 -13.71
CA PRO A 300 5.33 18.14 -15.03
C PRO A 300 3.85 18.51 -14.97
N PHE A 301 3.16 18.07 -13.92
CA PHE A 301 1.76 18.46 -13.73
C PHE A 301 1.60 19.95 -13.44
N CYS A 302 2.52 20.56 -12.69
CA CYS A 302 2.46 22.00 -12.46
C CYS A 302 2.75 22.77 -13.76
N SER A 303 3.71 22.32 -14.56
CA SER A 303 3.98 22.89 -15.89
C SER A 303 2.74 22.82 -16.79
N TYR A 304 2.09 21.65 -16.85
CA TYR A 304 0.84 21.46 -17.59
C TYR A 304 -0.26 22.42 -17.12
N LEU A 305 -0.40 22.67 -15.81
CA LEU A 305 -1.39 23.61 -15.32
C LEU A 305 -1.10 25.05 -15.74
N VAL A 306 0.17 25.46 -15.72
CA VAL A 306 0.60 26.80 -16.15
C VAL A 306 0.34 26.97 -17.65
N GLU A 307 0.71 25.98 -18.47
CA GLU A 307 0.47 25.98 -19.93
C GLU A 307 -1.03 26.00 -20.27
N GLY A 308 -1.82 25.18 -19.56
CA GLY A 308 -3.27 25.13 -19.74
C GLY A 308 -3.98 26.42 -19.33
N GLN A 309 -3.47 27.12 -18.30
CA GLN A 309 -3.93 28.46 -17.92
C GLN A 309 -3.56 29.51 -18.99
N ALA A 310 -2.31 29.50 -19.46
CA ALA A 310 -1.84 30.42 -20.51
C ALA A 310 -2.61 30.23 -21.83
N SER A 311 -3.00 28.99 -22.13
CA SER A 311 -3.73 28.62 -23.34
C SER A 311 -5.27 28.74 -23.18
N GLY A 312 -5.79 29.20 -22.04
CA GLY A 312 -7.23 29.37 -21.78
C GLY A 312 -8.05 28.08 -21.65
N HIS A 313 -7.41 26.92 -21.64
CA HIS A 313 -8.06 25.60 -21.52
C HIS A 313 -8.36 25.21 -20.07
N ILE A 314 -7.65 25.84 -19.11
CA ILE A 314 -7.89 25.68 -17.68
C ILE A 314 -8.34 27.04 -17.14
N PRO A 315 -9.59 27.16 -16.66
CA PRO A 315 -10.12 28.44 -16.20
C PRO A 315 -9.28 29.00 -15.05
N LEU A 316 -8.94 30.28 -15.13
CA LEU A 316 -8.20 31.03 -14.12
C LEU A 316 -8.99 31.03 -12.81
N GLY A 317 -8.62 30.15 -11.88
CA GLY A 317 -8.81 30.43 -10.47
C GLY A 317 -7.80 31.50 -10.10
N HIS A 318 -8.16 32.77 -10.25
CA HIS A 318 -7.31 33.87 -9.84
C HIS A 318 -6.87 33.67 -8.39
N SER A 319 -5.55 33.73 -8.22
CA SER A 319 -4.78 33.78 -6.98
C SER A 319 -5.18 34.94 -6.07
#